data_AF-A0A1S2LHE1-F1
#
_entry.id   AF-A0A1S2LHE1-F1
#
_cell.length_a   1.000
_cell.length_b   1.000
_cell.length_c   1.000
_cell.angle_alpha   90.00
_cell.angle_beta   90.00
_cell.angle_gamma   90.00
#
_symmetry.space_group_name_H-M   'P 1'
#
loop_
_entity.id
_entity.type
_entity.pdbx_description
1 polymer ?
#
loop_
_entity_poly.entity_id
_entity_poly.type
_entity_poly.pdbx_seq_one_letter_code
_entity_poly.pdbx_strand_id
1 'polypeptide(L)'
;MQTKTIPKHLQKYTVTQEYENYTAINHAVWRYVMRQNHHGLKEIAHPAYTDGLKASGISIEQLPNVDHMNVCLAPYGWGAATIDGFIPGVAFFEFQANGILPVVAEIRKLENIQYTPAPDIIHEAAGHAPILCDKNYSEYVKLFGNIGKKAIATKEEHDLFEAVRHYSNLLEKGESTEADIISAKNKIDEVALSIKGVSEAEQISRLYWWTVEYGLIGDLANPKIYGAGLLSSISEGSNVLSDAVKKIPFELETIINTGFDITKPQPQLFVCENFEQLTEGVLEFSKRMAFMTGGTESLEKAKQSANLATIEYSSGLQVTGVLHELLYNDAKEAIYLKMLGPTALAYDHNEIAGHGTATHNDGFGAPIGNLHGISKAIENLTDHELTSLGIVPGQDCTLSFESGVLVKGNVLSILKQDEKIQLISFENCRVSYQDQTLFEPEWGLYDMAVGATISSVYGGAADGEAYYIIDDQSVGNATKSIERSELDSLYQQIRELREGKSDNPTGVIEAVATKLKDNYPTDWLLRLEIVELLTKNHWLPVLEGELRNDLDQLQKSNDDLRPLIMRGLEIC
;
A
#
# COMPACT_ATOMS: atom_id res chain seq x y z
N MET A 1 13.31 10.71 19.42
CA MET A 1 12.15 10.81 18.51
C MET A 1 11.19 9.68 18.86
N GLN A 2 9.89 9.91 18.76
CA GLN A 2 8.88 8.93 19.12
C GLN A 2 8.66 7.97 17.93
N THR A 3 8.55 6.67 18.20
CA THR A 3 8.16 5.67 17.21
C THR A 3 6.79 6.02 16.64
N LYS A 4 6.59 5.74 15.35
CA LYS A 4 5.31 6.02 14.68
C LYS A 4 4.22 5.14 15.29
N THR A 5 3.06 5.73 15.54
CA THR A 5 1.86 5.00 15.96
C THR A 5 1.02 4.70 14.72
N ILE A 6 0.59 3.45 14.60
CA ILE A 6 -0.25 3.00 13.49
C ILE A 6 -1.68 3.55 13.74
N PRO A 7 -2.26 4.31 12.79
CA PRO A 7 -3.65 4.75 12.86
C PRO A 7 -4.58 3.57 13.14
N LYS A 8 -5.60 3.74 14.00
CA LYS A 8 -6.42 2.62 14.50
C LYS A 8 -7.05 1.86 13.34
N HIS A 9 -7.57 2.57 12.35
CA HIS A 9 -8.26 1.95 11.21
C HIS A 9 -7.33 1.13 10.30
N LEU A 10 -6.01 1.34 10.39
CA LEU A 10 -5.02 0.53 9.69
C LEU A 10 -4.57 -0.70 10.51
N GLN A 11 -4.81 -0.73 11.82
CA GLN A 11 -4.38 -1.85 12.68
C GLN A 11 -5.00 -3.19 12.29
N LYS A 12 -6.19 -3.18 11.68
CA LYS A 12 -6.85 -4.38 11.13
C LYS A 12 -6.05 -5.08 10.01
N TYR A 13 -5.07 -4.39 9.42
CA TYR A 13 -4.17 -4.94 8.40
C TYR A 13 -2.83 -5.40 8.98
N THR A 14 -2.63 -5.25 10.29
CA THR A 14 -1.38 -5.55 10.97
C THR A 14 -1.47 -6.85 11.74
N VAL A 15 -0.34 -7.55 11.83
CA VAL A 15 -0.19 -8.77 12.64
C VAL A 15 1.08 -8.69 13.47
N THR A 16 1.16 -9.51 14.52
CA THR A 16 2.39 -9.64 15.30
C THR A 16 3.43 -10.43 14.51
N GLN A 17 4.67 -9.93 14.45
CA GLN A 17 5.79 -10.73 13.92
C GLN A 17 6.16 -11.80 14.95
N GLU A 18 5.77 -13.05 14.68
CA GLU A 18 6.17 -14.22 15.48
C GLU A 18 7.64 -14.59 15.20
N TYR A 19 8.58 -13.75 15.64
CA TYR A 19 10.00 -13.85 15.25
C TYR A 19 10.64 -15.21 15.62
N GLU A 20 10.21 -15.82 16.72
CA GLU A 20 10.69 -17.14 17.16
C GLU A 20 10.29 -18.30 16.23
N ASN A 21 9.34 -18.07 15.32
CA ASN A 21 8.93 -19.03 14.30
C ASN A 21 9.87 -19.04 13.09
N TYR A 22 10.78 -18.07 12.92
CA TYR A 22 11.78 -18.17 11.87
C TYR A 22 12.78 -19.29 12.17
N THR A 23 12.78 -20.29 11.29
CA THR A 23 13.68 -21.45 11.35
C THR A 23 15.12 -21.06 11.01
N ALA A 24 16.09 -21.90 11.36
CA ALA A 24 17.48 -21.66 10.97
C ALA A 24 17.66 -21.70 9.45
N ILE A 25 16.83 -22.47 8.74
CA ILE A 25 16.74 -22.47 7.28
C ILE A 25 16.30 -21.09 6.78
N ASN A 26 15.27 -20.47 7.38
CA ASN A 26 14.86 -19.11 7.02
C ASN A 26 16.02 -18.11 7.14
N HIS A 27 16.77 -18.20 8.25
CA HIS A 27 17.96 -17.36 8.45
C HIS A 27 19.06 -17.61 7.42
N ALA A 28 19.26 -18.84 6.95
CA ALA A 28 20.19 -19.14 5.88
C ALA A 28 19.72 -18.61 4.52
N VAL A 29 18.41 -18.72 4.21
CA VAL A 29 17.81 -18.14 2.99
C VAL A 29 18.03 -16.64 2.95
N TRP A 30 17.70 -15.93 4.04
CA TRP A 30 17.97 -14.50 4.17
C TRP A 30 19.44 -14.17 3.92
N ARG A 31 20.35 -14.86 4.63
CA ARG A 31 21.79 -14.62 4.55
C ARG A 31 22.31 -14.79 3.13
N TYR A 32 21.92 -15.87 2.48
CA TYR A 32 22.30 -16.15 1.11
C TYR A 32 21.85 -15.01 0.19
N VAL A 33 20.57 -14.63 0.22
CA VAL A 33 20.03 -13.56 -0.64
C VAL A 33 20.73 -12.23 -0.37
N MET A 34 20.89 -11.86 0.90
CA MET A 34 21.55 -10.60 1.27
C MET A 34 23.01 -10.54 0.86
N ARG A 35 23.75 -11.64 0.93
CA ARG A 35 25.14 -11.70 0.46
C ARG A 35 25.24 -11.53 -1.05
N GLN A 36 24.35 -12.20 -1.80
CA GLN A 36 24.28 -12.08 -3.25
C GLN A 36 23.95 -10.64 -3.65
N ASN A 37 22.91 -10.05 -3.06
CA ASN A 37 22.50 -8.68 -3.35
C ASN A 37 23.60 -7.69 -2.95
N HIS A 38 24.19 -7.83 -1.76
CA HIS A 38 25.27 -6.94 -1.32
C HIS A 38 26.49 -7.00 -2.24
N HIS A 39 26.86 -8.18 -2.75
CA HIS A 39 27.96 -8.33 -3.70
C HIS A 39 27.62 -7.74 -5.07
N GLY A 40 26.46 -8.09 -5.63
CA GLY A 40 26.06 -7.69 -6.99
C GLY A 40 25.65 -6.22 -7.12
N LEU A 41 25.06 -5.64 -6.07
CA LEU A 41 24.50 -4.28 -6.12
C LEU A 41 25.50 -3.19 -5.73
N LYS A 42 26.63 -3.53 -5.10
CA LYS A 42 27.56 -2.56 -4.51
C LYS A 42 27.93 -1.40 -5.43
N GLU A 43 28.15 -1.67 -6.71
CA GLU A 43 28.61 -0.68 -7.68
C GLU A 43 27.48 -0.12 -8.56
N ILE A 44 26.28 -0.70 -8.51
CA ILE A 44 25.17 -0.38 -9.42
C ILE A 44 23.93 0.17 -8.71
N ALA A 45 23.76 -0.08 -7.41
CA ALA A 45 22.73 0.55 -6.61
C ALA A 45 23.05 2.01 -6.32
N HIS A 46 22.00 2.80 -6.09
CA HIS A 46 22.12 4.18 -5.66
C HIS A 46 22.76 4.24 -4.25
N PRO A 47 23.67 5.19 -3.95
CA PRO A 47 24.38 5.25 -2.66
C PRO A 47 23.46 5.30 -1.43
N ALA A 48 22.30 5.93 -1.55
CA ALA A 48 21.29 5.95 -0.49
C ALA A 48 20.87 4.54 -0.02
N TYR A 49 20.87 3.55 -0.92
CA TYR A 49 20.57 2.17 -0.58
C TYR A 49 21.72 1.52 0.21
N THR A 50 22.94 1.62 -0.31
CA THR A 50 24.11 0.96 0.29
C THR A 50 24.43 1.50 1.67
N ASP A 51 24.28 2.81 1.87
CA ASP A 51 24.50 3.48 3.15
C ASP A 51 23.32 3.23 4.11
N GLY A 52 22.13 3.01 3.56
CA GLY A 52 20.87 2.83 4.28
C GLY A 52 20.69 1.46 4.93
N LEU A 53 21.32 0.39 4.44
CA LEU A 53 21.12 -0.98 4.95
C LEU A 53 21.33 -1.07 6.47
N LYS A 54 22.45 -0.55 6.97
CA LYS A 54 22.73 -0.57 8.41
C LYS A 54 21.83 0.41 9.17
N ALA A 55 21.51 1.55 8.56
CA ALA A 55 20.69 2.60 9.18
C ALA A 55 19.23 2.15 9.38
N SER A 56 18.70 1.28 8.51
CA SER A 56 17.35 0.72 8.62
C SER A 56 17.27 -0.52 9.54
N GLY A 57 18.36 -0.86 10.24
CA GLY A 57 18.41 -2.00 11.16
C GLY A 57 18.62 -3.36 10.47
N ILE A 58 19.05 -3.34 9.21
CA ILE A 58 19.24 -4.56 8.41
C ILE A 58 20.65 -5.10 8.57
N SER A 59 20.73 -6.43 8.72
CA SER A 59 21.97 -7.21 8.77
C SER A 59 21.97 -8.23 7.65
N ILE A 60 23.16 -8.56 7.14
CA ILE A 60 23.34 -9.66 6.20
C ILE A 60 23.11 -11.01 6.90
N GLU A 61 23.46 -11.13 8.18
CA GLU A 61 23.54 -12.44 8.85
C GLU A 61 22.21 -12.91 9.47
N GLN A 62 21.20 -12.05 9.62
CA GLN A 62 19.99 -12.40 10.35
C GLN A 62 18.77 -11.67 9.75
N LEU A 63 17.62 -12.36 9.71
CA LEU A 63 16.35 -11.71 9.38
C LEU A 63 16.12 -10.52 10.30
N PRO A 64 15.51 -9.45 9.81
CA PRO A 64 15.22 -8.29 10.62
C PRO A 64 14.04 -8.57 11.55
N ASN A 65 14.16 -8.07 12.78
CA ASN A 65 13.03 -7.90 13.67
C ASN A 65 12.36 -6.55 13.35
N VAL A 66 11.07 -6.56 13.03
CA VAL A 66 10.34 -5.36 12.55
C VAL A 66 10.23 -4.30 13.65
N ASP A 67 10.10 -4.68 14.92
CA ASP A 67 10.13 -3.72 16.04
C ASP A 67 11.49 -3.02 16.13
N HIS A 68 12.58 -3.75 15.91
CA HIS A 68 13.92 -3.16 15.83
C HIS A 68 14.07 -2.24 14.62
N MET A 69 13.52 -2.61 13.45
CA MET A 69 13.47 -1.71 12.28
C MET A 69 12.68 -0.44 12.58
N ASN A 70 11.54 -0.54 13.27
CA ASN A 70 10.72 0.59 13.67
C ASN A 70 11.52 1.61 14.51
N VAL A 71 12.39 1.13 15.41
CA VAL A 71 13.31 1.98 16.18
C VAL A 71 14.39 2.59 15.28
N CYS A 72 14.99 1.80 14.39
CA CYS A 72 16.06 2.25 13.49
C CYS A 72 15.60 3.31 12.47
N LEU A 73 14.36 3.22 12.00
CA LEU A 73 13.78 4.13 11.01
C LEU A 73 13.27 5.44 11.63
N ALA A 74 13.01 5.48 12.95
CA ALA A 74 12.46 6.64 13.64
C ALA A 74 13.25 7.96 13.43
N PRO A 75 14.60 7.98 13.41
CA PRO A 75 15.39 9.18 13.12
C PRO A 75 15.12 9.80 11.74
N TYR A 76 14.65 8.99 10.78
CA TYR A 76 14.35 9.39 9.41
C TYR A 76 12.84 9.73 9.23
N GLY A 77 12.11 9.81 10.34
CA GLY A 77 10.67 10.07 10.36
C GLY A 77 9.85 8.92 9.79
N TRP A 78 10.41 7.71 9.80
CA TRP A 78 9.77 6.47 9.37
C TRP A 78 9.58 5.51 10.55
N GLY A 79 8.67 4.56 10.39
CA GLY A 79 8.52 3.37 11.23
C GLY A 79 8.27 2.15 10.34
N ALA A 80 8.06 0.99 10.95
CA ALA A 80 7.68 -0.23 10.24
C ALA A 80 6.52 -0.92 10.97
N ALA A 81 5.65 -1.56 10.21
CA ALA A 81 4.52 -2.32 10.71
C ALA A 81 4.46 -3.67 10.00
N THR A 82 4.30 -4.75 10.76
CA THR A 82 4.13 -6.07 10.19
C THR A 82 2.70 -6.23 9.66
N ILE A 83 2.56 -6.66 8.42
CA ILE A 83 1.26 -6.88 7.76
C ILE A 83 1.05 -8.34 7.38
N ASP A 84 -0.22 -8.71 7.26
CA ASP A 84 -0.65 -10.03 6.83
C ASP A 84 -1.02 -10.01 5.35
N GLY A 85 -0.19 -10.62 4.51
CA GLY A 85 -0.41 -10.77 3.08
C GLY A 85 -0.77 -9.48 2.34
N PHE A 86 -1.81 -9.54 1.52
CA PHE A 86 -2.23 -8.46 0.61
C PHE A 86 -3.17 -7.46 1.30
N ILE A 87 -2.75 -6.19 1.34
CA ILE A 87 -3.56 -5.06 1.83
C ILE A 87 -4.10 -4.22 0.66
N PRO A 88 -5.27 -3.56 0.80
CA PRO A 88 -5.80 -2.69 -0.25
C PRO A 88 -4.83 -1.55 -0.56
N GLY A 89 -4.72 -1.15 -1.84
CA GLY A 89 -3.79 -0.10 -2.28
C GLY A 89 -3.95 1.22 -1.53
N VAL A 90 -5.19 1.63 -1.22
CA VAL A 90 -5.45 2.85 -0.41
C VAL A 90 -4.85 2.75 1.00
N ALA A 91 -4.91 1.58 1.63
CA ALA A 91 -4.33 1.35 2.96
C ALA A 91 -2.79 1.31 2.88
N PHE A 92 -2.23 0.67 1.85
CA PHE A 92 -0.79 0.67 1.59
C PHE A 92 -0.23 2.08 1.44
N PHE A 93 -0.85 2.92 0.61
CA PHE A 93 -0.42 4.30 0.45
C PHE A 93 -0.62 5.12 1.74
N GLU A 94 -1.63 4.83 2.54
CA GLU A 94 -1.83 5.52 3.82
C GLU A 94 -0.79 5.15 4.88
N PHE A 95 -0.30 3.90 4.93
CA PHE A 95 0.87 3.55 5.73
C PHE A 95 2.05 4.45 5.35
N GLN A 96 2.35 4.57 4.05
CA GLN A 96 3.46 5.40 3.58
C GLN A 96 3.25 6.89 3.84
N ALA A 97 2.02 7.40 3.69
CA ALA A 97 1.66 8.78 4.01
C ALA A 97 1.99 9.14 5.47
N ASN A 98 1.82 8.18 6.38
CA ASN A 98 2.14 8.31 7.80
C ASN A 98 3.63 8.08 8.12
N GLY A 99 4.43 7.72 7.10
CA GLY A 99 5.83 7.32 7.25
C GLY A 99 5.93 5.96 7.95
N ILE A 100 5.13 4.99 7.56
CA ILE A 100 5.16 3.62 8.08
C ILE A 100 5.38 2.69 6.89
N LEU A 101 6.43 1.87 6.95
CA LEU A 101 6.71 0.83 5.97
C LEU A 101 5.91 -0.43 6.34
N PRO A 102 4.92 -0.86 5.53
CA PRO A 102 4.29 -2.16 5.71
C PRO A 102 5.29 -3.26 5.32
N VAL A 103 5.48 -4.25 6.19
CA VAL A 103 6.43 -5.36 5.99
C VAL A 103 5.69 -6.69 6.15
N VAL A 104 5.65 -7.49 5.09
CA VAL A 104 5.10 -8.84 5.15
C VAL A 104 5.96 -9.71 6.06
N ALA A 105 5.34 -10.44 6.98
CA ALA A 105 6.06 -11.28 7.96
C ALA A 105 6.73 -12.50 7.31
N GLU A 106 6.15 -13.06 6.26
CA GLU A 106 6.66 -14.29 5.66
C GLU A 106 7.95 -14.06 4.87
N ILE A 107 8.80 -15.09 4.84
CA ILE A 107 9.99 -15.15 3.98
C ILE A 107 9.79 -16.25 2.94
N ARG A 108 10.26 -16.01 1.70
CA ARG A 108 10.23 -17.03 0.65
C ARG A 108 10.93 -18.33 1.08
N LYS A 109 10.44 -19.44 0.55
CA LYS A 109 11.01 -20.78 0.80
C LYS A 109 12.32 -21.00 0.03
N LEU A 110 13.14 -21.94 0.49
CA LEU A 110 14.42 -22.29 -0.15
C LEU A 110 14.25 -22.70 -1.62
N GLU A 111 13.17 -23.39 -1.95
CA GLU A 111 12.88 -23.85 -3.31
C GLU A 111 12.60 -22.69 -4.28
N ASN A 112 12.11 -21.56 -3.75
CA ASN A 112 11.74 -20.35 -4.51
C ASN A 112 12.70 -19.18 -4.22
N ILE A 113 13.94 -19.46 -3.81
CA ILE A 113 14.88 -18.43 -3.34
C ILE A 113 15.21 -17.36 -4.38
N GLN A 114 15.18 -17.72 -5.68
CA GLN A 114 15.51 -16.81 -6.78
C GLN A 114 14.46 -15.71 -6.99
N TYR A 115 13.19 -16.04 -6.83
CA TYR A 115 12.07 -15.14 -7.10
C TYR A 115 10.78 -15.66 -6.47
N THR A 116 9.98 -14.74 -5.92
CA THR A 116 8.60 -14.99 -5.53
C THR A 116 7.71 -13.89 -6.13
N PRO A 117 6.56 -14.23 -6.75
CA PRO A 117 5.61 -13.23 -7.24
C PRO A 117 4.92 -12.44 -6.11
N ALA A 118 4.81 -13.03 -4.93
CA ALA A 118 4.25 -12.36 -3.75
C ALA A 118 5.37 -11.68 -2.95
N PRO A 119 5.16 -10.44 -2.45
CA PRO A 119 6.13 -9.75 -1.62
C PRO A 119 6.37 -10.52 -0.32
N ASP A 120 7.62 -10.54 0.12
CA ASP A 120 8.07 -11.19 1.34
C ASP A 120 8.95 -10.23 2.16
N ILE A 121 9.36 -10.63 3.37
CA ILE A 121 10.17 -9.79 4.25
C ILE A 121 11.50 -9.34 3.59
N ILE A 122 12.06 -10.12 2.67
CA ILE A 122 13.25 -9.72 1.91
C ILE A 122 12.91 -8.54 1.00
N HIS A 123 11.84 -8.63 0.23
CA HIS A 123 11.39 -7.55 -0.64
C HIS A 123 11.13 -6.26 0.15
N GLU A 124 10.32 -6.35 1.20
CA GLU A 124 9.90 -5.17 1.96
C GLU A 124 11.04 -4.58 2.79
N ALA A 125 11.70 -5.42 3.60
CA ALA A 125 12.75 -4.93 4.47
C ALA A 125 14.00 -4.57 3.66
N ALA A 126 14.56 -5.49 2.87
CA ALA A 126 15.83 -5.26 2.20
C ALA A 126 15.72 -4.48 0.89
N GLY A 127 14.56 -4.43 0.24
CA GLY A 127 14.34 -3.63 -0.96
C GLY A 127 14.00 -2.18 -0.64
N HIS A 128 12.95 -1.94 0.17
CA HIS A 128 12.41 -0.60 0.43
C HIS A 128 13.09 0.12 1.58
N ALA A 129 13.29 -0.52 2.74
CA ALA A 129 13.69 0.18 3.96
C ALA A 129 15.01 0.97 3.89
N PRO A 130 16.09 0.49 3.23
CA PRO A 130 17.38 1.19 3.22
C PRO A 130 17.30 2.60 2.63
N ILE A 131 16.67 2.74 1.47
CA ILE A 131 16.66 4.01 0.74
C ILE A 131 15.78 5.07 1.42
N LEU A 132 14.84 4.67 2.28
CA LEU A 132 14.03 5.59 3.10
C LEU A 132 14.87 6.38 4.13
N CYS A 133 16.12 6.00 4.36
CA CYS A 133 17.04 6.79 5.18
C CYS A 133 17.55 8.06 4.45
N ASP A 134 17.42 8.13 3.12
CA ASP A 134 17.66 9.36 2.37
C ASP A 134 16.48 10.33 2.50
N LYS A 135 16.79 11.59 2.82
CA LYS A 135 15.78 12.60 3.10
C LYS A 135 14.86 12.86 1.90
N ASN A 136 15.45 13.05 0.72
CA ASN A 136 14.69 13.44 -0.48
C ASN A 136 13.80 12.28 -0.94
N TYR A 137 14.33 11.06 -0.92
CA TYR A 137 13.53 9.87 -1.23
C TYR A 137 12.42 9.63 -0.21
N SER A 138 12.71 9.78 1.09
CA SER A 138 11.71 9.66 2.15
C SER A 138 10.56 10.65 1.98
N GLU A 139 10.86 11.92 1.69
CA GLU A 139 9.85 12.96 1.46
C GLU A 139 9.02 12.65 0.21
N TYR A 140 9.66 12.20 -0.87
CA TYR A 140 8.99 11.73 -2.08
C TYR A 140 8.00 10.58 -1.80
N VAL A 141 8.40 9.52 -1.10
CA VAL A 141 7.51 8.37 -0.83
C VAL A 141 6.36 8.76 0.10
N LYS A 142 6.57 9.62 1.10
CA LYS A 142 5.47 10.14 1.94
C LYS A 142 4.49 10.98 1.14
N LEU A 143 4.99 11.83 0.25
CA LEU A 143 4.15 12.61 -0.66
C LEU A 143 3.35 11.69 -1.59
N PHE A 144 4.01 10.68 -2.15
CA PHE A 144 3.38 9.65 -2.97
C PHE A 144 2.25 8.98 -2.20
N GLY A 145 2.48 8.51 -0.98
CA GLY A 145 1.46 7.92 -0.13
C GLY A 145 0.27 8.86 0.13
N ASN A 146 0.53 10.15 0.39
CA ASN A 146 -0.53 11.16 0.60
C ASN A 146 -1.42 11.38 -0.62
N ILE A 147 -0.87 11.23 -1.82
CA ILE A 147 -1.60 11.37 -3.10
C ILE A 147 -2.27 10.04 -3.47
N GLY A 148 -1.53 8.93 -3.36
CA GLY A 148 -1.99 7.57 -3.66
C GLY A 148 -3.19 7.15 -2.84
N LYS A 149 -3.23 7.50 -1.55
CA LYS A 149 -4.38 7.15 -0.69
C LYS A 149 -5.69 7.83 -1.10
N LYS A 150 -5.60 8.92 -1.89
CA LYS A 150 -6.76 9.68 -2.38
C LYS A 150 -7.29 9.17 -3.73
N ALA A 151 -6.57 8.28 -4.40
CA ALA A 151 -6.94 7.81 -5.73
C ALA A 151 -8.24 6.98 -5.70
N ILE A 152 -9.09 7.20 -6.71
CA ILE A 152 -10.34 6.47 -6.88
C ILE A 152 -10.14 5.32 -7.88
N ALA A 153 -10.35 4.10 -7.42
CA ALA A 153 -10.43 2.89 -8.25
C ALA A 153 -11.85 2.68 -8.78
N THR A 154 -12.00 1.96 -9.88
CA THR A 154 -13.35 1.54 -10.31
C THR A 154 -13.87 0.41 -9.42
N LYS A 155 -15.18 0.15 -9.49
CA LYS A 155 -15.79 -0.98 -8.81
C LYS A 155 -15.13 -2.30 -9.21
N GLU A 156 -14.88 -2.50 -10.49
CA GLU A 156 -14.31 -3.74 -11.03
C GLU A 156 -12.87 -3.97 -10.55
N GLU A 157 -12.08 -2.91 -10.41
CA GLU A 157 -10.72 -2.99 -9.84
C GLU A 157 -10.77 -3.38 -8.36
N HIS A 158 -11.72 -2.85 -7.60
CA HIS A 158 -11.94 -3.25 -6.20
C HIS A 158 -12.39 -4.71 -6.10
N ASP A 159 -13.33 -5.13 -6.95
CA ASP A 159 -13.83 -6.52 -6.99
C ASP A 159 -12.68 -7.49 -7.35
N LEU A 160 -11.75 -7.09 -8.23
CA LEU A 160 -10.57 -7.89 -8.59
C LEU A 160 -9.66 -8.06 -7.38
N PHE A 161 -9.38 -6.97 -6.65
CA PHE A 161 -8.57 -7.03 -5.43
C PHE A 161 -9.18 -8.01 -4.41
N GLU A 162 -10.48 -7.91 -4.14
CA GLU A 162 -11.15 -8.82 -3.19
C GLU A 162 -11.15 -10.28 -3.67
N ALA A 163 -11.27 -10.52 -4.99
CA ALA A 163 -11.16 -11.86 -5.56
C ALA A 163 -9.75 -12.45 -5.39
N VAL A 164 -8.70 -11.65 -5.63
CA VAL A 164 -7.29 -12.06 -5.43
C VAL A 164 -7.01 -12.32 -3.95
N ARG A 165 -7.47 -11.43 -3.06
CA ARG A 165 -7.32 -11.60 -1.61
C ARG A 165 -8.01 -12.86 -1.11
N HIS A 166 -9.24 -13.12 -1.57
CA HIS A 166 -9.96 -14.33 -1.23
C HIS A 166 -9.21 -15.58 -1.69
N TYR A 167 -8.69 -15.58 -2.93
CA TYR A 167 -7.88 -16.67 -3.46
C TYR A 167 -6.61 -16.93 -2.64
N SER A 168 -5.85 -15.88 -2.27
CA SER A 168 -4.66 -16.02 -1.41
C SER A 168 -5.00 -16.68 -0.07
N ASN A 169 -6.05 -16.18 0.59
CA ASN A 169 -6.51 -16.71 1.88
C ASN A 169 -6.90 -18.20 1.81
N LEU A 170 -7.45 -18.67 0.69
CA LEU A 170 -7.77 -20.08 0.49
C LEU A 170 -6.51 -20.95 0.36
N LEU A 171 -5.48 -20.44 -0.33
CA LEU A 171 -4.20 -21.15 -0.48
C LEU A 171 -3.46 -21.28 0.86
N GLU A 172 -3.55 -20.27 1.72
CA GLU A 172 -2.84 -20.22 3.01
C GLU A 172 -3.50 -21.06 4.10
N LYS A 173 -4.84 -21.09 4.16
CA LYS A 173 -5.56 -21.80 5.23
C LYS A 173 -5.40 -23.31 5.18
N GLY A 174 -4.99 -23.89 4.05
CA GLY A 174 -4.70 -25.32 3.89
C GLY A 174 -5.90 -26.27 4.08
N GLU A 175 -7.09 -25.73 4.35
CA GLU A 175 -8.35 -26.45 4.58
C GLU A 175 -9.33 -26.32 3.39
N SER A 176 -8.96 -25.56 2.35
CA SER A 176 -9.79 -25.32 1.17
C SER A 176 -9.77 -26.50 0.21
N THR A 177 -10.91 -26.79 -0.42
CA THR A 177 -10.98 -27.85 -1.43
C THR A 177 -10.41 -27.40 -2.76
N GLU A 178 -9.98 -28.33 -3.61
CA GLU A 178 -9.54 -28.02 -4.98
C GLU A 178 -10.63 -27.29 -5.79
N ALA A 179 -11.90 -27.61 -5.54
CA ALA A 179 -13.03 -26.94 -6.16
C ALA A 179 -13.14 -25.46 -5.72
N ASP A 180 -12.87 -25.15 -4.44
CA ASP A 180 -12.88 -23.78 -3.93
C ASP A 180 -11.77 -22.95 -4.61
N ILE A 181 -10.56 -23.51 -4.72
CA ILE A 181 -9.41 -22.87 -5.35
C ILE A 181 -9.69 -22.58 -6.84
N ILE A 182 -10.24 -23.56 -7.57
CA ILE A 182 -10.62 -23.39 -8.98
C ILE A 182 -11.71 -22.32 -9.12
N SER A 183 -12.73 -22.33 -8.27
CA SER A 183 -13.81 -21.33 -8.32
C SER A 183 -13.29 -19.92 -8.06
N ALA A 184 -12.43 -19.75 -7.06
CA ALA A 184 -11.82 -18.46 -6.74
C ALA A 184 -10.92 -17.98 -7.89
N LYS A 185 -10.16 -18.88 -8.52
CA LYS A 185 -9.34 -18.54 -9.69
C LYS A 185 -10.17 -18.12 -10.90
N ASN A 186 -11.25 -18.84 -11.21
CA ASN A 186 -12.18 -18.45 -12.27
C ASN A 186 -12.82 -17.08 -12.01
N LYS A 187 -13.09 -16.76 -10.74
CA LYS A 187 -13.65 -15.46 -10.37
C LYS A 187 -12.67 -14.31 -10.64
N ILE A 188 -11.38 -14.51 -10.37
CA ILE A 188 -10.33 -13.54 -10.72
C ILE A 188 -10.36 -13.25 -12.22
N ASP A 189 -10.36 -14.31 -13.04
CA ASP A 189 -10.29 -14.16 -14.50
C ASP A 189 -11.57 -13.50 -15.06
N GLU A 190 -12.75 -13.81 -14.51
CA GLU A 190 -14.03 -13.16 -14.86
C GLU A 190 -14.00 -11.65 -14.56
N VAL A 191 -13.58 -11.27 -13.34
CA VAL A 191 -13.58 -9.86 -12.92
C VAL A 191 -12.51 -9.07 -13.68
N ALA A 192 -11.32 -9.65 -13.91
CA ALA A 192 -10.27 -9.01 -14.69
C ALA A 192 -10.72 -8.64 -16.11
N LEU A 193 -11.56 -9.48 -16.75
CA LEU A 193 -12.13 -9.19 -18.08
C LEU A 193 -13.19 -8.08 -18.08
N SER A 194 -13.74 -7.74 -16.90
CA SER A 194 -14.78 -6.71 -16.77
C SER A 194 -14.23 -5.29 -16.66
N ILE A 195 -12.96 -5.14 -16.28
CA ILE A 195 -12.28 -3.85 -16.13
C ILE A 195 -12.19 -3.14 -17.48
N LYS A 196 -12.58 -1.86 -17.51
CA LYS A 196 -12.57 -1.02 -18.71
C LYS A 196 -11.82 0.28 -18.46
N GLY A 197 -11.00 0.67 -19.43
CA GLY A 197 -10.21 1.89 -19.33
C GLY A 197 -9.09 1.76 -18.30
N VAL A 198 -8.62 2.90 -17.82
CA VAL A 198 -7.55 3.01 -16.82
C VAL A 198 -8.00 4.04 -15.80
N SER A 199 -8.22 3.62 -14.56
CA SER A 199 -8.57 4.55 -13.48
C SER A 199 -7.36 5.37 -13.04
N GLU A 200 -7.60 6.42 -12.26
CA GLU A 200 -6.49 7.14 -11.62
C GLU A 200 -5.76 6.27 -10.58
N ALA A 201 -6.42 5.29 -9.96
CA ALA A 201 -5.79 4.30 -9.08
C ALA A 201 -4.82 3.37 -9.83
N GLU A 202 -5.20 2.91 -11.03
CA GLU A 202 -4.31 2.12 -11.89
C GLU A 202 -3.16 2.97 -12.44
N GLN A 203 -3.40 4.24 -12.81
CA GLN A 203 -2.33 5.15 -13.26
C GLN A 203 -1.30 5.42 -12.16
N ILE A 204 -1.74 5.68 -10.92
CA ILE A 204 -0.82 5.90 -9.80
C ILE A 204 -0.10 4.62 -9.40
N SER A 205 -0.74 3.45 -9.53
CA SER A 205 -0.11 2.14 -9.36
C SER A 205 1.03 1.93 -10.36
N ARG A 206 0.81 2.26 -11.64
CA ARG A 206 1.87 2.23 -12.67
C ARG A 206 3.00 3.20 -12.38
N LEU A 207 2.66 4.41 -11.94
CA LEU A 207 3.68 5.38 -11.54
C LEU A 207 4.53 4.83 -10.39
N TYR A 208 3.91 4.20 -9.39
CA TYR A 208 4.60 3.58 -8.27
C TYR A 208 5.48 2.41 -8.73
N TRP A 209 4.94 1.53 -9.58
CA TRP A 209 5.65 0.38 -10.14
C TRP A 209 6.92 0.79 -10.90
N TRP A 210 6.79 1.73 -11.83
CA TRP A 210 7.92 2.16 -12.67
C TRP A 210 8.89 3.11 -11.97
N THR A 211 8.65 3.44 -10.70
CA THR A 211 9.53 4.28 -9.90
C THR A 211 9.99 3.56 -8.63
N VAL A 212 9.15 3.46 -7.61
CA VAL A 212 9.49 2.89 -6.31
C VAL A 212 9.86 1.41 -6.42
N GLU A 213 9.20 0.63 -7.29
CA GLU A 213 9.52 -0.80 -7.46
C GLU A 213 10.63 -1.08 -8.47
N TYR A 214 10.57 -0.46 -9.64
CA TYR A 214 11.42 -0.78 -10.81
C TYR A 214 12.10 0.45 -11.42
N GLY A 215 12.38 1.47 -10.62
CA GLY A 215 13.02 2.70 -11.07
C GLY A 215 14.55 2.64 -11.15
N LEU A 216 15.07 3.38 -12.12
CA LEU A 216 16.48 3.68 -12.32
C LEU A 216 16.73 5.19 -12.20
N ILE A 217 17.95 5.59 -11.83
CA ILE A 217 18.30 6.99 -11.57
C ILE A 217 19.66 7.40 -12.14
N GLY A 218 19.78 8.63 -12.63
CA GLY A 218 21.02 9.23 -13.10
C GLY A 218 21.15 9.23 -14.62
N ASP A 219 22.36 8.92 -15.11
CA ASP A 219 22.67 8.96 -16.54
C ASP A 219 21.97 7.83 -17.30
N LEU A 220 21.32 8.15 -18.42
CA LEU A 220 20.55 7.17 -19.20
C LEU A 220 21.42 6.02 -19.76
N ALA A 221 22.70 6.28 -20.07
CA ALA A 221 23.61 5.26 -20.58
C ALA A 221 24.24 4.42 -19.46
N ASN A 222 24.35 4.96 -18.25
CA ASN A 222 24.88 4.25 -17.08
C ASN A 222 24.09 4.58 -15.80
N PRO A 223 22.82 4.16 -15.70
CA PRO A 223 21.98 4.51 -14.57
C PRO A 223 22.30 3.64 -13.34
N LYS A 224 21.86 4.12 -12.18
CA LYS A 224 21.88 3.38 -10.92
C LYS A 224 20.50 2.81 -10.60
N ILE A 225 20.46 1.74 -9.82
CA ILE A 225 19.24 1.09 -9.36
C ILE A 225 18.77 1.74 -8.06
N TYR A 226 17.49 2.09 -7.98
CA TYR A 226 16.86 2.49 -6.72
C TYR A 226 15.52 1.78 -6.44
N GLY A 227 14.93 1.14 -7.45
CA GLY A 227 13.68 0.40 -7.30
C GLY A 227 13.83 -0.86 -6.43
N ALA A 228 12.93 -1.04 -5.46
CA ALA A 228 13.00 -2.11 -4.47
C ALA A 228 12.87 -3.53 -5.05
N GLY A 229 12.05 -3.71 -6.09
CA GLY A 229 11.93 -4.97 -6.83
C GLY A 229 13.27 -5.42 -7.44
N LEU A 230 14.07 -4.47 -7.92
CA LEU A 230 15.42 -4.72 -8.45
C LEU A 230 16.45 -4.94 -7.33
N LEU A 231 16.34 -4.20 -6.23
CA LEU A 231 17.26 -4.28 -5.08
C LEU A 231 17.08 -5.56 -4.23
N SER A 232 15.90 -6.17 -4.30
CA SER A 232 15.58 -7.41 -3.57
C SER A 232 15.69 -8.68 -4.41
N SER A 233 15.92 -8.55 -5.73
CA SER A 233 16.00 -9.68 -6.66
C SER A 233 17.44 -10.07 -7.02
N ILE A 234 17.79 -11.34 -6.81
CA ILE A 234 19.09 -11.89 -7.24
C ILE A 234 19.19 -11.94 -8.78
N SER A 235 18.10 -12.26 -9.47
CA SER A 235 18.10 -12.55 -10.91
C SER A 235 17.95 -11.31 -11.79
N GLU A 236 17.08 -10.37 -11.38
CA GLU A 236 16.81 -9.17 -12.16
C GLU A 236 17.88 -8.10 -11.91
N GLY A 237 18.31 -7.90 -10.66
CA GLY A 237 19.27 -6.85 -10.30
C GLY A 237 20.60 -6.92 -11.07
N SER A 238 21.11 -8.11 -11.39
CA SER A 238 22.38 -8.26 -12.13
C SER A 238 22.26 -8.08 -13.64
N ASN A 239 21.07 -8.32 -14.22
CA ASN A 239 20.87 -8.32 -15.67
C ASN A 239 20.20 -7.03 -16.18
N VAL A 240 19.65 -6.25 -15.26
CA VAL A 240 18.83 -5.07 -15.58
C VAL A 240 19.58 -3.98 -16.35
N LEU A 241 20.90 -3.86 -16.15
CA LEU A 241 21.73 -2.89 -16.85
C LEU A 241 22.21 -3.36 -18.23
N SER A 242 21.95 -4.61 -18.62
CA SER A 242 22.29 -5.13 -19.95
C SER A 242 21.43 -4.51 -21.06
N ASP A 243 21.90 -4.56 -22.31
CA ASP A 243 21.16 -4.06 -23.49
C ASP A 243 19.83 -4.79 -23.77
N ALA A 244 19.57 -5.91 -23.07
CA ALA A 244 18.32 -6.67 -23.20
C ALA A 244 17.11 -5.94 -22.59
N VAL A 245 17.32 -5.07 -21.60
CA VAL A 245 16.27 -4.27 -20.96
C VAL A 245 16.32 -2.85 -21.48
N LYS A 246 15.21 -2.35 -22.02
CA LYS A 246 15.16 -1.00 -22.60
C LYS A 246 15.15 0.07 -21.48
N LYS A 247 16.07 1.03 -21.54
CA LYS A 247 16.08 2.21 -20.66
C LYS A 247 15.36 3.37 -21.34
N ILE A 248 14.39 3.95 -20.66
CA ILE A 248 13.55 5.04 -21.16
C ILE A 248 13.69 6.22 -20.18
N PRO A 249 13.89 7.47 -20.66
CA PRO A 249 13.85 8.62 -19.77
C PRO A 249 12.51 8.72 -19.02
N PHE A 250 12.55 9.20 -17.78
CA PHE A 250 11.34 9.48 -17.01
C PHE A 250 10.44 10.47 -17.77
N GLU A 251 9.23 10.03 -18.09
CA GLU A 251 8.21 10.87 -18.71
C GLU A 251 6.85 10.41 -18.19
N LEU A 252 6.13 11.32 -17.54
CA LEU A 252 4.94 11.00 -16.75
C LEU A 252 3.84 10.36 -17.60
N GLU A 253 3.55 10.90 -18.79
CA GLU A 253 2.49 10.37 -19.65
C GLU A 253 2.82 8.98 -20.17
N THR A 254 4.08 8.71 -20.48
CA THR A 254 4.53 7.38 -20.88
C THR A 254 4.39 6.40 -19.73
N ILE A 255 4.81 6.78 -18.52
CA ILE A 255 4.79 5.90 -17.34
C ILE A 255 3.36 5.47 -16.98
N ILE A 256 2.43 6.41 -16.82
CA ILE A 256 1.05 6.08 -16.40
C ILE A 256 0.26 5.29 -17.46
N ASN A 257 0.70 5.34 -18.72
CA ASN A 257 0.11 4.57 -19.82
C ASN A 257 0.85 3.24 -20.09
N THR A 258 1.92 2.95 -19.35
CA THR A 258 2.67 1.69 -19.47
C THR A 258 2.19 0.71 -18.42
N GLY A 259 1.40 -0.29 -18.83
CA GLY A 259 1.05 -1.43 -17.96
C GLY A 259 2.24 -2.36 -17.69
N PHE A 260 2.12 -3.23 -16.70
CA PHE A 260 3.16 -4.18 -16.29
C PHE A 260 2.61 -5.58 -16.03
N ASP A 261 3.49 -6.58 -16.06
CA ASP A 261 3.19 -7.98 -15.72
C ASP A 261 4.12 -8.42 -14.59
N ILE A 262 3.53 -8.66 -13.41
CA ILE A 262 4.26 -9.06 -12.20
C ILE A 262 4.84 -10.48 -12.28
N THR A 263 4.47 -11.26 -13.31
CA THR A 263 4.90 -12.67 -13.44
C THR A 263 6.11 -12.84 -14.35
N LYS A 264 6.61 -11.76 -14.96
CA LYS A 264 7.68 -11.79 -15.95
C LYS A 264 8.76 -10.76 -15.65
N PRO A 265 10.01 -10.99 -16.08
CA PRO A 265 11.05 -9.96 -16.07
C PRO A 265 10.60 -8.71 -16.84
N GLN A 266 10.92 -7.53 -16.30
CA GLN A 266 10.45 -6.27 -16.87
C GLN A 266 11.16 -5.96 -18.20
N PRO A 267 10.43 -5.74 -19.33
CA PRO A 267 11.06 -5.53 -20.64
C PRO A 267 11.70 -4.15 -20.79
N GLN A 268 11.25 -3.19 -19.99
CA GLN A 268 11.69 -1.81 -19.99
C GLN A 268 11.72 -1.24 -18.58
N LEU A 269 12.51 -0.20 -18.39
CA LEU A 269 12.59 0.56 -17.14
C LEU A 269 12.75 2.04 -17.41
N PHE A 270 12.35 2.85 -16.44
CA PHE A 270 12.39 4.30 -16.51
C PHE A 270 13.53 4.87 -15.69
N VAL A 271 14.25 5.82 -16.27
CA VAL A 271 15.41 6.49 -15.67
C VAL A 271 15.06 7.92 -15.33
N CYS A 272 14.96 8.24 -14.03
CA CYS A 272 14.85 9.62 -13.57
C CYS A 272 16.23 10.27 -13.42
N GLU A 273 16.29 11.59 -13.51
CA GLU A 273 17.53 12.34 -13.32
C GLU A 273 17.95 12.37 -11.85
N ASN A 274 16.97 12.55 -10.96
CA ASN A 274 17.13 12.65 -9.52
C ASN A 274 15.77 12.44 -8.81
N PHE A 275 15.75 12.41 -7.47
CA PHE A 275 14.52 12.26 -6.68
C PHE A 275 13.57 13.48 -6.74
N GLU A 276 14.08 14.67 -7.10
CA GLU A 276 13.25 15.87 -7.28
C GLU A 276 12.35 15.70 -8.51
N GLN A 277 12.86 15.15 -9.61
CA GLN A 277 12.05 14.83 -10.80
C GLN A 277 10.91 13.84 -10.48
N LEU A 278 11.14 12.87 -9.58
CA LEU A 278 10.09 11.96 -9.12
C LEU A 278 8.99 12.71 -8.34
N THR A 279 9.40 13.65 -7.49
CA THR A 279 8.49 14.51 -6.71
C THR A 279 7.66 15.39 -7.64
N GLU A 280 8.30 16.04 -8.61
CA GLU A 280 7.62 16.84 -9.64
C GLU A 280 6.64 16.00 -10.45
N GLY A 281 7.01 14.79 -10.86
CA GLY A 281 6.14 13.89 -11.61
C GLY A 281 4.88 13.49 -10.83
N VAL A 282 5.00 13.17 -9.54
CA VAL A 282 3.83 12.83 -8.70
C VAL A 282 2.96 14.05 -8.43
N LEU A 283 3.55 15.24 -8.23
CA LEU A 283 2.78 16.48 -8.09
C LEU A 283 2.05 16.84 -9.38
N GLU A 284 2.70 16.70 -10.53
CA GLU A 284 2.09 16.93 -11.83
C GLU A 284 0.97 15.92 -12.11
N PHE A 285 1.15 14.65 -11.71
CA PHE A 285 0.08 13.67 -11.75
C PHE A 285 -1.11 14.12 -10.89
N SER A 286 -0.87 14.55 -9.66
CA SER A 286 -1.94 14.93 -8.72
C SER A 286 -2.89 16.00 -9.23
N LYS A 287 -2.40 16.96 -10.05
CA LYS A 287 -3.21 18.05 -10.62
C LYS A 287 -4.40 17.57 -11.47
N ARG A 288 -4.35 16.34 -11.98
CA ARG A 288 -5.42 15.72 -12.79
C ARG A 288 -6.37 14.83 -11.98
N MET A 289 -6.02 14.52 -10.73
CA MET A 289 -6.79 13.61 -9.88
C MET A 289 -8.04 14.30 -9.34
N ALA A 290 -9.06 13.49 -9.08
CA ALA A 290 -10.36 13.94 -8.59
C ALA A 290 -10.27 14.87 -7.35
N PHE A 291 -9.29 14.63 -6.48
CA PHE A 291 -9.12 15.38 -5.24
C PHE A 291 -8.55 16.79 -5.44
N MET A 292 -7.99 17.08 -6.61
CA MET A 292 -7.47 18.40 -6.98
C MET A 292 -8.41 19.15 -7.93
N THR A 293 -9.21 18.42 -8.72
CA THR A 293 -10.09 19.02 -9.74
C THR A 293 -11.52 19.22 -9.28
N GLY A 294 -12.04 18.34 -8.39
CA GLY A 294 -13.42 18.41 -7.92
C GLY A 294 -14.45 18.34 -9.05
N GLY A 295 -15.63 18.92 -8.81
CA GLY A 295 -16.70 19.02 -9.81
C GLY A 295 -17.35 17.69 -10.22
N THR A 296 -18.20 17.76 -11.26
CA THR A 296 -19.07 16.65 -11.70
C THR A 296 -18.30 15.42 -12.14
N GLU A 297 -17.20 15.58 -12.88
CA GLU A 297 -16.41 14.44 -13.35
C GLU A 297 -15.82 13.63 -12.18
N SER A 298 -15.37 14.33 -11.13
CA SER A 298 -14.84 13.71 -9.92
C SER A 298 -15.92 12.99 -9.11
N LEU A 299 -17.13 13.56 -9.06
CA LEU A 299 -18.30 12.88 -8.48
C LEU A 299 -18.66 11.60 -9.26
N GLU A 300 -18.59 11.63 -10.59
CA GLU A 300 -18.84 10.43 -11.41
C GLU A 300 -17.83 9.32 -11.14
N LYS A 301 -16.55 9.66 -10.98
CA LYS A 301 -15.52 8.69 -10.57
C LYS A 301 -15.89 8.04 -9.24
N ALA A 302 -16.26 8.84 -8.23
CA ALA A 302 -16.66 8.31 -6.92
C ALA A 302 -17.90 7.42 -7.01
N LYS A 303 -18.92 7.83 -7.78
CA LYS A 303 -20.13 7.03 -8.00
C LYS A 303 -19.83 5.70 -8.71
N GLN A 304 -18.99 5.73 -9.74
CA GLN A 304 -18.57 4.53 -10.49
C GLN A 304 -17.71 3.59 -9.64
N SER A 305 -16.97 4.11 -8.66
CA SER A 305 -16.22 3.28 -7.72
C SER A 305 -17.12 2.38 -6.88
N ALA A 306 -18.37 2.81 -6.63
CA ALA A 306 -19.31 2.18 -5.69
C ALA A 306 -18.69 1.85 -4.32
N ASN A 307 -17.68 2.62 -3.93
CA ASN A 307 -16.89 2.43 -2.72
C ASN A 307 -16.89 3.71 -1.88
N LEU A 308 -16.27 3.62 -0.70
CA LEU A 308 -16.16 4.75 0.21
C LEU A 308 -15.35 5.89 -0.42
N ALA A 309 -15.96 7.08 -0.46
CA ALA A 309 -15.34 8.30 -0.92
C ALA A 309 -15.70 9.48 -0.02
N THR A 310 -14.86 10.51 -0.06
CA THR A 310 -15.11 11.80 0.56
C THR A 310 -15.33 12.84 -0.52
N ILE A 311 -16.37 13.64 -0.35
CA ILE A 311 -16.73 14.77 -1.22
C ILE A 311 -16.60 16.04 -0.39
N GLU A 312 -15.78 16.98 -0.85
CA GLU A 312 -15.58 18.27 -0.20
C GLU A 312 -16.31 19.37 -0.96
N TYR A 313 -17.15 20.10 -0.24
CA TYR A 313 -17.83 21.30 -0.72
C TYR A 313 -16.92 22.52 -0.63
N SER A 314 -17.20 23.58 -1.40
CA SER A 314 -16.49 24.87 -1.37
C SER A 314 -16.52 25.59 -0.01
N SER A 315 -17.41 25.18 0.89
CA SER A 315 -17.43 25.58 2.31
C SER A 315 -16.27 24.99 3.12
N GLY A 316 -15.68 23.89 2.67
CA GLY A 316 -14.74 23.03 3.40
C GLY A 316 -15.42 21.83 4.09
N LEU A 317 -16.75 21.72 4.03
CA LEU A 317 -17.47 20.56 4.55
C LEU A 317 -17.13 19.31 3.75
N GLN A 318 -16.76 18.24 4.44
CA GLN A 318 -16.43 16.94 3.88
C GLN A 318 -17.56 15.95 4.19
N VAL A 319 -18.09 15.29 3.16
CA VAL A 319 -19.13 14.26 3.27
C VAL A 319 -18.50 12.93 2.88
N THR A 320 -18.34 12.03 3.86
CA THR A 320 -17.76 10.69 3.68
C THR A 320 -18.85 9.64 3.61
N GLY A 321 -18.95 8.90 2.50
CA GLY A 321 -19.94 7.83 2.32
C GLY A 321 -19.80 7.13 0.97
N VAL A 322 -20.75 6.24 0.63
CA VAL A 322 -20.81 5.61 -0.70
C VAL A 322 -21.76 6.42 -1.58
N LEU A 323 -21.22 7.11 -2.58
CA LEU A 323 -22.00 7.92 -3.51
C LEU A 323 -22.86 7.03 -4.42
N HIS A 324 -24.18 7.18 -4.33
CA HIS A 324 -25.15 6.32 -5.00
C HIS A 324 -25.83 7.01 -6.19
N GLU A 325 -26.33 8.22 -5.98
CA GLU A 325 -27.10 8.96 -6.98
C GLU A 325 -26.55 10.38 -7.13
N LEU A 326 -26.61 10.87 -8.37
CA LEU A 326 -26.35 12.27 -8.73
C LEU A 326 -27.52 12.73 -9.59
N LEU A 327 -27.99 13.95 -9.35
CA LEU A 327 -28.91 14.64 -10.25
C LEU A 327 -28.15 15.70 -11.02
N TYR A 328 -28.60 15.97 -12.24
CA TYR A 328 -27.93 16.88 -13.15
C TYR A 328 -28.89 17.95 -13.68
N ASN A 329 -28.35 19.14 -13.95
CA ASN A 329 -29.03 20.14 -14.76
C ASN A 329 -28.91 19.82 -16.26
N ASP A 330 -29.53 20.66 -17.10
CA ASP A 330 -29.47 20.52 -18.57
C ASP A 330 -28.04 20.64 -19.14
N ALA A 331 -27.13 21.29 -18.42
CA ALA A 331 -25.71 21.40 -18.77
C ALA A 331 -24.88 20.17 -18.34
N LYS A 332 -25.52 19.15 -17.77
CA LYS A 332 -24.90 17.95 -17.19
C LYS A 332 -23.98 18.21 -16.00
N GLU A 333 -24.20 19.30 -15.27
CA GLU A 333 -23.51 19.54 -14.01
C GLU A 333 -24.30 18.91 -12.87
N ALA A 334 -23.60 18.29 -11.92
CA ALA A 334 -24.22 17.73 -10.74
C ALA A 334 -24.80 18.83 -9.84
N ILE A 335 -26.07 18.70 -9.48
CA ILE A 335 -26.82 19.68 -8.68
C ILE A 335 -27.32 19.12 -7.35
N TYR A 336 -27.23 17.80 -7.18
CA TYR A 336 -27.62 17.10 -5.96
C TYR A 336 -26.88 15.78 -5.89
N LEU A 337 -26.44 15.39 -4.71
CA LEU A 337 -25.83 14.10 -4.45
C LEU A 337 -26.65 13.31 -3.43
N LYS A 338 -26.61 11.97 -3.53
CA LYS A 338 -27.09 11.06 -2.48
C LYS A 338 -26.05 9.99 -2.19
N MET A 339 -25.68 9.92 -0.92
CA MET A 339 -24.97 8.80 -0.31
C MET A 339 -25.97 7.73 0.12
N LEU A 340 -25.54 6.47 0.02
CA LEU A 340 -26.28 5.32 0.52
C LEU A 340 -25.64 4.77 1.79
N GLY A 341 -26.46 4.52 2.81
CA GLY A 341 -26.01 3.93 4.06
C GLY A 341 -25.18 4.89 4.92
N PRO A 342 -24.38 4.36 5.86
CA PRO A 342 -23.70 5.19 6.85
C PRO A 342 -22.84 6.27 6.21
N THR A 343 -23.07 7.52 6.62
CA THR A 343 -22.34 8.70 6.15
C THR A 343 -21.83 9.50 7.34
N ALA A 344 -20.64 10.10 7.24
CA ALA A 344 -20.13 11.03 8.24
C ALA A 344 -19.80 12.38 7.62
N LEU A 345 -20.03 13.44 8.40
CA LEU A 345 -19.63 14.79 8.04
C LEU A 345 -18.37 15.19 8.82
N ALA A 346 -17.42 15.80 8.13
CA ALA A 346 -16.16 16.26 8.70
C ALA A 346 -15.83 17.68 8.23
N TYR A 347 -14.95 18.34 8.98
CA TYR A 347 -14.31 19.58 8.58
C TYR A 347 -12.84 19.49 8.94
N ASP A 348 -11.95 19.87 8.03
CA ASP A 348 -10.50 19.75 8.19
C ASP A 348 -10.08 18.37 8.73
N HIS A 349 -10.59 17.30 8.11
CA HIS A 349 -10.28 15.90 8.44
C HIS A 349 -10.67 15.44 9.86
N ASN A 350 -11.60 16.14 10.50
CA ASN A 350 -12.15 15.76 11.80
C ASN A 350 -13.68 15.67 11.72
N GLU A 351 -14.26 14.60 12.26
CA GLU A 351 -15.71 14.44 12.32
C GLU A 351 -16.37 15.63 13.04
N ILE A 352 -17.45 16.16 12.44
CA ILE A 352 -18.28 17.18 13.08
C ILE A 352 -19.12 16.48 14.15
N ALA A 353 -18.97 16.93 15.40
CA ALA A 353 -19.69 16.38 16.54
C ALA A 353 -21.20 16.25 16.28
N GLY A 354 -21.73 15.03 16.43
CA GLY A 354 -23.15 14.74 16.21
C GLY A 354 -23.53 14.43 14.76
N HIS A 355 -22.60 14.45 13.81
CA HIS A 355 -22.85 14.13 12.40
C HIS A 355 -22.00 12.96 11.88
N GLY A 356 -21.70 11.99 12.76
CA GLY A 356 -21.05 10.73 12.40
C GLY A 356 -22.00 9.71 11.76
N THR A 357 -21.46 8.52 11.49
CA THR A 357 -22.16 7.39 10.84
C THR A 357 -23.42 6.92 11.58
N ALA A 358 -23.46 7.10 12.91
CA ALA A 358 -24.64 6.78 13.71
C ALA A 358 -25.81 7.77 13.49
N THR A 359 -25.50 9.02 13.14
CA THR A 359 -26.52 10.05 12.86
C THR A 359 -27.08 9.88 11.46
N HIS A 360 -26.20 9.75 10.46
CA HIS A 360 -26.58 9.59 9.05
C HIS A 360 -26.47 8.13 8.60
N ASN A 361 -27.11 7.22 9.34
CA ASN A 361 -26.95 5.78 9.14
C ASN A 361 -27.59 5.26 7.84
N ASP A 362 -28.68 5.87 7.38
CA ASP A 362 -29.45 5.38 6.22
C ASP A 362 -29.00 6.00 4.89
N GLY A 363 -28.20 7.06 4.96
CA GLY A 363 -27.76 7.85 3.80
C GLY A 363 -27.66 9.33 4.13
N PHE A 364 -27.23 10.10 3.14
CA PHE A 364 -27.16 11.55 3.21
C PHE A 364 -27.43 12.12 1.82
N GLY A 365 -28.15 13.24 1.74
CA GLY A 365 -28.40 13.87 0.45
C GLY A 365 -28.42 15.38 0.55
N ALA A 366 -27.74 16.06 -0.36
CA ALA A 366 -27.64 17.50 -0.32
C ALA A 366 -27.54 18.13 -1.72
N PRO A 367 -28.09 19.35 -1.88
CA PRO A 367 -27.92 20.12 -3.10
C PRO A 367 -26.47 20.58 -3.28
N ILE A 368 -26.15 20.95 -4.51
CA ILE A 368 -24.89 21.57 -4.91
C ILE A 368 -25.27 22.83 -5.70
N GLY A 369 -24.70 23.98 -5.34
CA GLY A 369 -24.90 25.21 -6.12
C GLY A 369 -25.33 26.44 -5.31
N ASN A 370 -25.58 27.52 -6.04
CA ASN A 370 -26.03 28.79 -5.49
C ASN A 370 -27.55 28.86 -5.40
N LEU A 371 -28.03 29.77 -4.55
CA LEU A 371 -29.44 30.13 -4.48
C LEU A 371 -29.81 31.08 -5.61
N HIS A 372 -31.01 30.89 -6.14
CA HIS A 372 -31.57 31.71 -7.20
C HIS A 372 -31.67 33.18 -6.77
N GLY A 373 -31.10 34.07 -7.59
CA GLY A 373 -31.17 35.51 -7.38
C GLY A 373 -30.18 36.06 -6.35
N ILE A 374 -29.23 35.25 -5.87
CA ILE A 374 -28.20 35.65 -4.91
C ILE A 374 -26.82 35.43 -5.53
N SER A 375 -26.03 36.50 -5.67
CA SER A 375 -24.70 36.43 -6.28
C SER A 375 -23.62 35.86 -5.37
N LYS A 376 -23.84 35.89 -4.06
CA LYS A 376 -22.90 35.44 -3.04
C LYS A 376 -23.20 33.99 -2.67
N ALA A 377 -22.18 33.14 -2.71
CA ALA A 377 -22.30 31.74 -2.30
C ALA A 377 -22.82 31.62 -0.86
N ILE A 378 -23.66 30.62 -0.60
CA ILE A 378 -24.39 30.45 0.66
C ILE A 378 -23.42 30.40 1.83
N GLU A 379 -22.33 29.65 1.69
CA GLU A 379 -21.29 29.48 2.70
C GLU A 379 -20.65 30.80 3.14
N ASN A 380 -20.74 31.87 2.35
CA ASN A 380 -20.14 33.16 2.64
C ASN A 380 -21.15 34.21 3.15
N LEU A 381 -22.44 33.86 3.27
CA LEU A 381 -23.47 34.81 3.72
C LEU A 381 -23.26 35.22 5.18
N THR A 382 -23.41 36.52 5.45
CA THR A 382 -23.40 37.07 6.81
C THR A 382 -24.72 36.80 7.53
N ASP A 383 -24.74 36.91 8.86
CA ASP A 383 -25.98 36.73 9.65
C ASP A 383 -27.10 37.67 9.23
N HIS A 384 -26.76 38.90 8.84
CA HIS A 384 -27.72 39.87 8.32
C HIS A 384 -28.31 39.43 6.97
N GLU A 385 -27.48 38.91 6.07
CA GLU A 385 -27.91 38.38 4.77
C GLU A 385 -28.79 37.14 4.97
N LEU A 386 -28.41 36.21 5.85
CA LEU A 386 -29.24 35.05 6.22
C LEU A 386 -30.61 35.46 6.74
N THR A 387 -30.64 36.43 7.65
CA THR A 387 -31.89 36.96 8.21
C THR A 387 -32.76 37.59 7.13
N SER A 388 -32.14 38.33 6.21
CA SER A 388 -32.84 38.95 5.07
C SER A 388 -33.44 37.93 4.11
N LEU A 389 -32.88 36.72 4.07
CA LEU A 389 -33.36 35.58 3.28
C LEU A 389 -34.33 34.68 4.06
N GLY A 390 -34.65 35.02 5.32
CA GLY A 390 -35.51 34.19 6.17
C GLY A 390 -34.86 32.90 6.65
N ILE A 391 -33.52 32.78 6.56
CA ILE A 391 -32.76 31.64 7.07
C ILE A 391 -32.44 31.91 8.54
N VAL A 392 -33.45 31.71 9.40
CA VAL A 392 -33.37 32.04 10.82
C VAL A 392 -33.86 30.84 11.64
N PRO A 393 -33.08 30.36 12.63
CA PRO A 393 -33.53 29.28 13.52
C PRO A 393 -34.92 29.53 14.12
N GLY A 394 -35.79 28.52 14.05
CA GLY A 394 -37.19 28.53 14.46
C GLY A 394 -38.17 29.06 13.40
N GLN A 395 -37.72 29.51 12.23
CA GLN A 395 -38.59 30.04 11.17
C GLN A 395 -38.68 29.11 9.96
N ASP A 396 -39.85 29.13 9.32
CA ASP A 396 -40.03 28.46 8.03
C ASP A 396 -39.29 29.21 6.94
N CYS A 397 -38.53 28.46 6.14
CA CYS A 397 -37.74 28.99 5.05
C CYS A 397 -38.00 28.19 3.76
N THR A 398 -37.78 28.83 2.62
CA THR A 398 -37.78 28.17 1.31
C THR A 398 -36.54 28.63 0.55
N LEU A 399 -35.63 27.70 0.31
CA LEU A 399 -34.41 27.91 -0.46
C LEU A 399 -34.62 27.38 -1.87
N SER A 400 -34.61 28.28 -2.84
CA SER A 400 -34.65 27.94 -4.26
C SER A 400 -33.25 28.01 -4.83
N PHE A 401 -32.70 26.89 -5.29
CA PHE A 401 -31.40 26.84 -5.96
C PHE A 401 -31.51 27.25 -7.43
N GLU A 402 -30.44 27.78 -8.01
CA GLU A 402 -30.36 28.09 -9.45
C GLU A 402 -30.60 26.87 -10.33
N SER A 403 -30.25 25.69 -9.81
CA SER A 403 -30.51 24.40 -10.45
C SER A 403 -31.99 24.03 -10.52
N GLY A 404 -32.85 24.69 -9.74
CA GLY A 404 -34.26 24.33 -9.59
C GLY A 404 -34.55 23.36 -8.43
N VAL A 405 -33.53 22.96 -7.66
CA VAL A 405 -33.75 22.24 -6.39
C VAL A 405 -34.41 23.20 -5.40
N LEU A 406 -35.45 22.72 -4.71
CA LEU A 406 -36.19 23.48 -3.71
C LEU A 406 -36.07 22.77 -2.35
N VAL A 407 -35.60 23.49 -1.34
CA VAL A 407 -35.55 23.03 0.06
C VAL A 407 -36.54 23.87 0.87
N LYS A 408 -37.54 23.24 1.48
CA LYS A 408 -38.57 23.93 2.26
C LYS A 408 -38.78 23.25 3.60
N GLY A 409 -38.57 23.97 4.69
CA GLY A 409 -38.71 23.45 6.05
C GLY A 409 -38.51 24.52 7.10
N ASN A 410 -38.59 24.14 8.38
CA ASN A 410 -38.28 25.01 9.49
C ASN A 410 -36.78 24.93 9.81
N VAL A 411 -36.07 26.06 9.84
CA VAL A 411 -34.63 26.07 10.15
C VAL A 411 -34.45 25.73 11.62
N LEU A 412 -33.72 24.65 11.93
CA LEU A 412 -33.41 24.24 13.30
C LEU A 412 -32.12 24.89 13.79
N SER A 413 -31.04 24.74 13.02
CA SER A 413 -29.70 25.23 13.38
C SER A 413 -28.87 25.55 12.16
N ILE A 414 -27.87 26.42 12.36
CA ILE A 414 -26.89 26.80 11.34
C ILE A 414 -25.52 26.57 11.95
N LEU A 415 -24.74 25.67 11.36
CA LEU A 415 -23.38 25.37 11.77
C LEU A 415 -22.38 26.16 10.91
N LYS A 416 -21.43 26.82 11.57
CA LYS A 416 -20.33 27.54 10.92
C LYS A 416 -18.97 27.03 11.38
N GLN A 417 -18.00 27.05 10.48
CA GLN A 417 -16.58 26.83 10.74
C GLN A 417 -15.79 27.86 9.93
N ASP A 418 -14.80 28.51 10.55
CA ASP A 418 -14.00 29.58 9.94
C ASP A 418 -14.84 30.64 9.22
N GLU A 419 -15.88 31.14 9.90
CA GLU A 419 -16.85 32.13 9.39
C GLU A 419 -17.68 31.68 8.16
N LYS A 420 -17.46 30.46 7.66
CA LYS A 420 -18.23 29.86 6.58
C LYS A 420 -19.35 28.99 7.11
N ILE A 421 -20.51 29.07 6.47
CA ILE A 421 -21.64 28.17 6.75
C ILE A 421 -21.33 26.80 6.17
N GLN A 422 -21.38 25.78 7.03
CA GLN A 422 -21.10 24.39 6.67
C GLN A 422 -22.39 23.61 6.48
N LEU A 423 -23.33 23.76 7.44
CA LEU A 423 -24.55 22.96 7.50
C LEU A 423 -25.73 23.83 7.92
N ILE A 424 -26.89 23.58 7.33
CA ILE A 424 -28.17 24.12 7.80
C ILE A 424 -29.10 22.94 8.05
N SER A 425 -29.52 22.76 9.29
CA SER A 425 -30.41 21.68 9.70
C SER A 425 -31.86 22.16 9.67
N PHE A 426 -32.77 21.30 9.21
CA PHE A 426 -34.19 21.61 9.09
C PHE A 426 -35.07 20.55 9.75
N GLU A 427 -36.16 21.00 10.37
CA GLU A 427 -37.30 20.18 10.78
C GLU A 427 -38.44 20.30 9.76
N ASN A 428 -39.26 19.26 9.66
CA ASN A 428 -40.40 19.20 8.74
C ASN A 428 -40.02 19.59 7.29
N CYS A 429 -38.85 19.13 6.85
CA CYS A 429 -38.25 19.55 5.59
C CYS A 429 -38.71 18.68 4.43
N ARG A 430 -39.02 19.31 3.29
CA ARG A 430 -39.16 18.66 2.00
C ARG A 430 -38.12 19.21 1.04
N VAL A 431 -37.43 18.31 0.34
CA VAL A 431 -36.54 18.66 -0.77
C VAL A 431 -37.08 18.08 -2.05
N SER A 432 -37.18 18.89 -3.10
CA SER A 432 -37.73 18.46 -4.39
C SER A 432 -36.95 19.04 -5.56
N TYR A 433 -36.95 18.33 -6.68
CA TYR A 433 -36.45 18.80 -7.97
C TYR A 433 -37.44 18.37 -9.06
N GLN A 434 -38.01 19.34 -9.76
CA GLN A 434 -39.11 19.10 -10.72
C GLN A 434 -40.23 18.27 -10.06
N ASP A 435 -40.61 17.13 -10.63
CA ASP A 435 -41.63 16.21 -10.09
C ASP A 435 -41.05 15.18 -9.10
N GLN A 436 -39.74 15.20 -8.84
CA GLN A 436 -39.07 14.24 -7.95
C GLN A 436 -38.95 14.77 -6.53
N THR A 437 -39.43 14.01 -5.54
CA THR A 437 -39.07 14.25 -4.14
C THR A 437 -37.71 13.64 -3.83
N LEU A 438 -36.83 14.43 -3.22
CA LEU A 438 -35.47 14.05 -2.81
C LEU A 438 -35.34 13.82 -1.31
N PHE A 439 -36.19 14.48 -0.51
CA PHE A 439 -36.30 14.27 0.93
C PHE A 439 -37.74 14.55 1.38
N GLU A 440 -38.27 13.70 2.25
CA GLU A 440 -39.60 13.83 2.83
C GLU A 440 -39.54 14.16 4.33
N PRO A 441 -40.45 15.01 4.85
CA PRO A 441 -40.47 15.39 6.27
C PRO A 441 -40.49 14.20 7.23
N GLU A 442 -41.14 13.10 6.83
CA GLU A 442 -41.30 11.88 7.63
C GLU A 442 -39.99 11.11 7.80
N TRP A 443 -38.95 11.43 7.03
CA TRP A 443 -37.61 10.80 7.14
C TRP A 443 -36.77 11.39 8.27
N GLY A 444 -37.23 12.49 8.88
CA GLY A 444 -36.61 13.07 10.07
C GLY A 444 -35.95 14.42 9.81
N LEU A 445 -34.88 14.69 10.54
CA LEU A 445 -34.10 15.92 10.40
C LEU A 445 -33.37 15.93 9.06
N TYR A 446 -33.44 17.06 8.37
CA TYR A 446 -32.70 17.25 7.12
C TYR A 446 -31.49 18.15 7.37
N ASP A 447 -30.31 17.56 7.30
CA ASP A 447 -29.04 18.26 7.39
C ASP A 447 -28.53 18.60 5.99
N MET A 448 -28.67 19.88 5.61
CA MET A 448 -28.26 20.36 4.29
C MET A 448 -26.78 20.75 4.31
N ALA A 449 -25.93 19.97 3.64
CA ALA A 449 -24.57 20.39 3.31
C ALA A 449 -24.59 21.68 2.47
N VAL A 450 -23.75 22.64 2.84
CA VAL A 450 -23.68 23.93 2.16
C VAL A 450 -22.42 24.01 1.31
N GLY A 451 -22.57 24.35 0.04
CA GLY A 451 -21.47 24.79 -0.81
C GLY A 451 -21.90 25.03 -2.25
N ALA A 452 -21.39 26.09 -2.86
CA ALA A 452 -21.65 26.44 -4.24
C ALA A 452 -21.05 25.44 -5.24
N THR A 453 -19.91 24.82 -4.93
CA THR A 453 -19.25 23.85 -5.80
C THR A 453 -18.66 22.70 -4.99
N ILE A 454 -18.26 21.62 -5.70
CA ILE A 454 -17.44 20.55 -5.12
C ILE A 454 -15.98 20.85 -5.42
N SER A 455 -15.18 21.12 -4.39
CA SER A 455 -13.76 21.48 -4.48
C SER A 455 -12.86 20.26 -4.63
N SER A 456 -13.25 19.12 -4.07
CA SER A 456 -12.42 17.91 -4.05
C SER A 456 -13.28 16.65 -3.90
N VAL A 457 -12.85 15.55 -4.53
CA VAL A 457 -13.41 14.21 -4.31
C VAL A 457 -12.26 13.19 -4.23
N TYR A 458 -12.25 12.34 -3.22
CA TYR A 458 -11.17 11.35 -3.04
C TYR A 458 -11.66 10.04 -2.43
N GLY A 459 -10.90 8.96 -2.66
CA GLY A 459 -11.15 7.67 -2.02
C GLY A 459 -10.88 7.69 -0.52
N GLY A 460 -11.67 6.93 0.25
CA GLY A 460 -11.51 6.81 1.71
C GLY A 460 -12.26 7.86 2.52
N ALA A 461 -12.03 7.83 3.84
CA ALA A 461 -12.71 8.69 4.81
C ALA A 461 -11.94 9.98 5.11
N ALA A 462 -12.67 11.08 5.32
CA ALA A 462 -12.10 12.34 5.79
C ALA A 462 -11.45 12.19 7.18
N ASP A 463 -12.15 11.52 8.09
CA ASP A 463 -11.70 11.16 9.43
C ASP A 463 -11.82 9.63 9.60
N GLY A 464 -10.74 8.91 9.28
CA GLY A 464 -10.70 7.45 9.41
C GLY A 464 -10.80 6.97 10.86
N GLU A 465 -10.38 7.78 11.84
CA GLU A 465 -10.40 7.37 13.25
C GLU A 465 -11.81 7.38 13.84
N ALA A 466 -12.67 8.28 13.35
CA ALA A 466 -14.08 8.33 13.73
C ALA A 466 -14.97 7.42 12.84
N TYR A 467 -14.69 7.35 11.53
CA TYR A 467 -15.55 6.65 10.57
C TYR A 467 -15.55 5.13 10.76
N TYR A 468 -14.37 4.54 10.95
CA TYR A 468 -14.24 3.09 11.06
C TYR A 468 -14.52 2.63 12.49
N ILE A 469 -15.60 1.86 12.68
CA ILE A 469 -15.82 1.11 13.91
C ILE A 469 -14.85 -0.07 13.92
N ILE A 470 -13.88 -0.04 14.82
CA ILE A 470 -12.88 -1.09 14.95
C ILE A 470 -13.27 -1.95 16.14
N ASP A 471 -13.52 -3.23 15.87
CA ASP A 471 -13.66 -4.23 16.93
C ASP A 471 -12.25 -4.63 17.38
N ASP A 472 -11.90 -4.39 18.64
CA ASP A 472 -10.59 -4.68 19.24
C ASP A 472 -10.19 -6.18 19.16
N GLN A 473 -11.09 -7.05 18.68
CA GLN A 473 -10.90 -8.50 18.61
C GLN A 473 -10.21 -9.02 17.34
N SER A 474 -9.89 -8.17 16.36
CA SER A 474 -9.44 -8.66 15.03
C SER A 474 -7.92 -8.85 14.86
N VAL A 475 -7.12 -8.88 15.93
CA VAL A 475 -5.72 -9.34 15.84
C VAL A 475 -5.72 -10.85 16.03
N GLY A 476 -5.72 -11.58 14.92
CA GLY A 476 -5.73 -13.04 14.90
C GLY A 476 -4.46 -13.63 15.51
N ASN A 477 -4.50 -13.94 16.80
CA ASN A 477 -3.45 -14.67 17.50
C ASN A 477 -3.64 -16.18 17.29
N ALA A 478 -3.20 -16.69 16.15
CA ALA A 478 -3.00 -18.12 15.96
C ALA A 478 -1.49 -18.43 16.01
N THR A 479 -0.93 -18.55 17.21
CA THR A 479 0.40 -19.15 17.41
C THR A 479 0.36 -20.62 16.99
N LYS A 480 0.75 -20.91 15.75
CA LYS A 480 1.11 -22.26 15.33
C LYS A 480 2.57 -22.49 15.74
N SER A 481 2.81 -23.44 16.65
CA SER A 481 4.18 -23.90 16.90
C SER A 481 4.67 -24.64 15.65
N ILE A 482 5.75 -24.16 15.05
CA ILE A 482 6.35 -24.85 13.90
C ILE A 482 7.13 -26.07 14.40
N GLU A 483 6.75 -27.25 13.91
CA GLU A 483 7.49 -28.49 14.17
C GLU A 483 8.84 -28.40 13.44
N ARG A 484 9.94 -28.47 14.20
CA ARG A 484 11.30 -28.34 13.66
C ARG A 484 11.80 -29.70 13.16
N SER A 485 12.23 -29.75 11.90
CA SER A 485 12.78 -30.97 11.29
C SER A 485 14.22 -31.25 11.77
N GLU A 486 14.72 -32.48 11.56
CA GLU A 486 16.15 -32.75 11.80
C GLU A 486 17.03 -31.85 10.94
N LEU A 487 16.63 -31.56 9.69
CA LEU A 487 17.36 -30.63 8.82
C LEU A 487 17.47 -29.24 9.44
N ASP A 488 16.38 -28.69 9.98
CA ASP A 488 16.42 -27.38 10.67
C ASP A 488 17.40 -27.40 11.85
N SER A 489 17.47 -28.50 12.61
CA SER A 489 18.46 -28.67 13.68
C SER A 489 19.92 -28.68 13.17
N LEU A 490 20.17 -29.20 11.97
CA LEU A 490 21.49 -29.12 11.34
C LEU A 490 21.86 -27.68 10.95
N TYR A 491 20.91 -26.94 10.36
CA TYR A 491 21.08 -25.52 10.07
C TYR A 491 21.30 -24.70 11.35
N GLN A 492 20.56 -25.00 12.42
CA GLN A 492 20.68 -24.32 13.70
C GLN A 492 22.07 -24.47 14.31
N GLN A 493 22.68 -25.66 14.24
CA GLN A 493 24.05 -25.87 14.69
C GLN A 493 25.05 -25.00 13.91
N ILE A 494 24.94 -24.94 12.57
CA ILE A 494 25.82 -24.10 11.75
C ILE A 494 25.60 -22.60 12.00
N ARG A 495 24.35 -22.18 12.22
CA ARG A 495 24.03 -20.81 12.65
C ARG A 495 24.70 -20.46 13.98
N GLU A 496 24.63 -21.34 14.97
CA GLU A 496 25.28 -21.14 16.27
C GLU A 496 26.81 -20.97 16.12
N LEU A 497 27.45 -21.71 15.21
CA LEU A 497 28.87 -21.50 14.89
C LEU A 497 29.13 -20.09 14.34
N ARG A 498 28.30 -19.60 13.41
CA ARG A 498 28.42 -18.25 12.85
C ARG A 498 28.25 -17.16 13.90
N GLU A 499 27.41 -17.41 14.90
CA GLU A 499 27.18 -16.52 16.04
C GLU A 499 28.26 -16.64 17.14
N GLY A 500 29.27 -17.50 16.93
CA GLY A 500 30.38 -17.69 17.88
C GLY A 500 30.00 -18.51 19.11
N LYS A 501 28.92 -19.31 19.05
CA LYS A 501 28.36 -20.08 20.17
C LYS A 501 28.83 -21.54 20.18
N SER A 502 30.12 -21.80 19.97
CA SER A 502 30.68 -23.16 20.08
C SER A 502 32.17 -23.16 20.40
N ASP A 503 32.53 -24.04 21.34
CA ASP A 503 33.93 -24.29 21.73
C ASP A 503 34.63 -25.34 20.84
N ASN A 504 33.89 -26.03 19.97
CA ASN A 504 34.41 -27.05 19.04
C ASN A 504 33.79 -26.90 17.63
N PRO A 505 34.09 -25.82 16.91
CA PRO A 505 33.46 -25.53 15.62
C PRO A 505 33.74 -26.60 14.56
N THR A 506 34.96 -27.14 14.51
CA THR A 506 35.34 -28.15 13.51
C THR A 506 34.63 -29.49 13.73
N GLY A 507 34.53 -29.96 14.98
CA GLY A 507 33.83 -31.21 15.27
C GLY A 507 32.32 -31.15 15.00
N VAL A 508 31.70 -29.99 15.23
CA VAL A 508 30.29 -29.76 14.86
C VAL A 508 30.13 -29.81 13.34
N ILE A 509 31.02 -29.15 12.59
CA ILE A 509 30.98 -29.17 11.11
C ILE A 509 31.10 -30.60 10.57
N GLU A 510 32.05 -31.41 11.06
CA GLU A 510 32.22 -32.80 10.62
C GLU A 510 30.96 -33.65 10.88
N ALA A 511 30.35 -33.50 12.06
CA ALA A 511 29.12 -34.20 12.41
C ALA A 511 27.94 -33.79 11.54
N VAL A 512 27.77 -32.49 11.30
CA VAL A 512 26.72 -31.97 10.42
C VAL A 512 26.94 -32.44 8.97
N ALA A 513 28.16 -32.33 8.45
CA ALA A 513 28.50 -32.74 7.08
C ALA A 513 28.24 -34.24 6.84
N THR A 514 28.53 -35.08 7.83
CA THR A 514 28.24 -36.53 7.76
C THR A 514 26.74 -36.78 7.63
N LYS A 515 25.92 -36.19 8.51
CA LYS A 515 24.45 -36.32 8.43
C LYS A 515 23.86 -35.75 7.14
N LEU A 516 24.41 -34.64 6.67
CA LEU A 516 24.01 -33.99 5.43
C LEU A 516 24.27 -34.87 4.21
N LYS A 517 25.36 -35.64 4.21
CA LYS A 517 25.67 -36.62 3.17
C LYS A 517 24.73 -37.82 3.21
N ASP A 518 24.44 -38.35 4.39
CA ASP A 518 23.67 -39.58 4.55
C ASP A 518 22.16 -39.36 4.36
N ASN A 519 21.62 -38.27 4.92
CA ASN A 519 20.18 -38.06 5.04
C ASN A 519 19.63 -36.97 4.11
N TYR A 520 20.47 -36.01 3.69
CA TYR A 520 20.04 -34.82 2.93
C TYR A 520 20.94 -34.52 1.73
N PRO A 521 21.14 -35.49 0.80
CA PRO A 521 22.11 -35.39 -0.28
C PRO A 521 21.86 -34.23 -1.26
N THR A 522 20.62 -33.72 -1.33
CA THR A 522 20.22 -32.63 -2.23
C THR A 522 20.29 -31.24 -1.62
N ASP A 523 20.55 -31.12 -0.31
CA ASP A 523 20.59 -29.81 0.35
C ASP A 523 21.89 -29.08 0.02
N TRP A 524 21.80 -28.12 -0.90
CA TRP A 524 22.94 -27.36 -1.40
C TRP A 524 23.28 -26.18 -0.49
N LEU A 525 22.30 -25.56 0.16
CA LEU A 525 22.50 -24.32 0.90
C LEU A 525 23.26 -24.57 2.21
N LEU A 526 22.98 -25.63 2.95
CA LEU A 526 23.75 -25.98 4.15
C LEU A 526 25.19 -26.36 3.79
N ARG A 527 25.39 -27.08 2.68
CA ARG A 527 26.73 -27.39 2.16
C ARG A 527 27.51 -26.11 1.86
N LEU A 528 26.87 -25.15 1.20
CA LEU A 528 27.46 -23.85 0.92
C LEU A 528 27.79 -23.07 2.20
N GLU A 529 26.87 -23.00 3.16
CA GLU A 529 27.09 -22.36 4.45
C GLU A 529 28.29 -22.95 5.20
N ILE A 530 28.52 -24.27 5.09
CA ILE A 530 29.70 -24.93 5.67
C ILE A 530 30.97 -24.56 4.89
N VAL A 531 30.95 -24.64 3.55
CA VAL A 531 32.10 -24.28 2.70
C VAL A 531 32.57 -22.85 2.98
N GLU A 532 31.65 -21.91 3.15
CA GLU A 532 31.97 -20.53 3.54
C GLU A 532 32.71 -20.44 4.87
N LEU A 533 32.24 -21.14 5.91
CA LEU A 533 32.89 -21.17 7.22
C LEU A 533 34.29 -21.79 7.14
N LEU A 534 34.44 -22.89 6.39
CA LEU A 534 35.72 -23.56 6.20
C LEU A 534 36.71 -22.66 5.45
N THR A 535 36.26 -22.02 4.36
CA THR A 535 37.07 -21.12 3.54
C THR A 535 37.56 -19.92 4.36
N LYS A 536 36.64 -19.23 5.04
CA LYS A 536 36.92 -18.02 5.84
C LYS A 536 37.91 -18.27 6.98
N ASN A 537 37.84 -19.45 7.60
CA ASN A 537 38.66 -19.78 8.76
C ASN A 537 39.86 -20.70 8.44
N HIS A 538 40.01 -21.13 7.19
CA HIS A 538 41.01 -22.11 6.75
C HIS A 538 40.94 -23.43 7.54
N TRP A 539 39.73 -23.93 7.77
CA TRP A 539 39.48 -25.18 8.50
C TRP A 539 39.25 -26.36 7.56
N LEU A 540 39.62 -27.56 8.01
CA LEU A 540 39.27 -28.86 7.39
C LEU A 540 39.36 -28.87 5.84
N PRO A 541 40.52 -28.59 5.24
CA PRO A 541 40.65 -28.42 3.78
C PRO A 541 40.24 -29.65 2.95
N VAL A 542 40.36 -30.85 3.53
CA VAL A 542 39.90 -32.09 2.89
C VAL A 542 38.37 -32.11 2.79
N LEU A 543 37.68 -31.82 3.90
CA LEU A 543 36.22 -31.75 3.94
C LEU A 543 35.68 -30.62 3.07
N GLU A 544 36.35 -29.46 3.05
CA GLU A 544 36.00 -28.36 2.14
C GLU A 544 36.04 -28.83 0.67
N GLY A 545 37.10 -29.54 0.27
CA GLY A 545 37.22 -30.11 -1.07
C GLY A 545 36.12 -31.12 -1.40
N GLU A 546 35.74 -31.97 -0.44
CA GLU A 546 34.63 -32.91 -0.60
C GLU A 546 33.29 -32.19 -0.81
N LEU A 547 32.97 -31.20 0.03
CA LEU A 547 31.73 -30.43 -0.08
C LEU A 547 31.65 -29.60 -1.36
N ARG A 548 32.77 -29.03 -1.82
CA ARG A 548 32.84 -28.35 -3.12
C ARG A 548 32.57 -29.32 -4.29
N ASN A 549 33.05 -30.55 -4.20
CA ASN A 549 32.76 -31.58 -5.20
C ASN A 549 31.27 -32.00 -5.16
N ASP A 550 30.67 -32.13 -3.98
CA ASP A 550 29.23 -32.38 -3.84
C ASP A 550 28.41 -31.27 -4.50
N LEU A 551 28.75 -30.01 -4.23
CA LEU A 551 28.11 -28.85 -4.85
C LEU A 551 28.29 -28.83 -6.38
N ASP A 552 29.47 -29.19 -6.89
CA ASP A 552 29.71 -29.32 -8.33
C ASP A 552 28.87 -30.43 -8.99
N GLN A 553 28.63 -31.54 -8.28
CA GLN A 553 27.72 -32.59 -8.76
C GLN A 553 26.27 -32.11 -8.75
N LEU A 554 25.84 -31.43 -7.69
CA LEU A 554 24.47 -30.91 -7.56
C LEU A 554 24.15 -29.93 -8.69
N GLN A 555 25.03 -28.96 -8.98
CA GLN A 555 24.81 -28.01 -10.08
C GLN A 555 24.80 -28.66 -11.48
N LYS A 556 25.42 -29.83 -11.66
CA LYS A 556 25.37 -30.59 -12.93
C LYS A 556 24.09 -31.42 -13.05
N SER A 557 23.50 -31.79 -11.91
CA SER A 557 22.30 -32.62 -11.85
C SER A 557 21.00 -31.81 -11.85
N ASN A 558 21.06 -30.52 -11.53
CA ASN A 558 19.90 -29.64 -11.43
C ASN A 558 20.23 -28.25 -11.99
N ASP A 559 19.64 -27.94 -13.15
CA ASP A 559 19.85 -26.68 -13.86
C ASP A 559 19.35 -25.45 -13.06
N ASP A 560 18.33 -25.62 -12.21
CA ASP A 560 17.80 -24.54 -11.37
C ASP A 560 18.75 -24.18 -10.21
N LEU A 561 19.48 -25.18 -9.69
CA LEU A 561 20.47 -24.97 -8.62
C LEU A 561 21.79 -24.44 -9.14
N ARG A 562 22.12 -24.70 -10.41
CA ARG A 562 23.39 -24.28 -11.01
C ARG A 562 23.72 -22.79 -10.81
N PRO A 563 22.86 -21.84 -11.21
CA PRO A 563 23.18 -20.43 -11.03
C PRO A 563 23.27 -20.03 -9.55
N LEU A 564 22.57 -20.72 -8.64
CA LEU A 564 22.64 -20.46 -7.21
C LEU A 564 23.97 -20.92 -6.62
N ILE A 565 24.35 -22.16 -6.85
CA ILE A 565 25.59 -22.74 -6.32
C ILE A 565 26.82 -22.00 -6.88
N MET A 566 26.84 -21.71 -8.19
CA MET A 566 27.94 -20.97 -8.81
C MET A 566 28.15 -19.61 -8.16
N ARG A 567 27.08 -18.80 -8.06
CA ARG A 567 27.14 -17.47 -7.43
C ARG A 567 27.48 -17.53 -5.94
N GLY A 568 26.99 -18.56 -5.24
CA GLY A 568 27.35 -18.81 -3.85
C GLY A 568 28.84 -19.03 -3.66
N LEU A 569 29.42 -19.91 -4.48
CA LEU A 569 30.84 -20.27 -4.42
C LEU A 569 31.76 -19.11 -4.84
N GLU A 570 31.32 -18.22 -5.73
CA GLU A 570 32.06 -17.03 -6.15
C GLU A 570 32.31 -16.03 -5.00
N ILE A 571 31.45 -16.02 -3.97
CA ILE A 571 31.51 -15.09 -2.84
C ILE A 571 31.91 -15.76 -1.51
N CYS A 572 32.34 -17.03 -1.56
CA CYS A 572 32.78 -17.82 -0.40
C CYS A 572 34.14 -17.40 0.15
#